data_AF-A0A7J6IW07-F1
#
_entry.id   AF-A0A7J6IW07-F1
#
_cell.length_a   1.000
_cell.length_b   1.000
_cell.length_c   1.000
_cell.angle_alpha   90.00
_cell.angle_beta   90.00
_cell.angle_gamma   90.00
#
_symmetry.space_group_name_H-M   'P 1'
#
loop_
_entity.id
_entity.type
_entity.pdbx_description
1 polymer ?
#
loop_
_entity_poly.entity_id
_entity_poly.type
_entity_poly.pdbx_seq_one_letter_code
_entity_poly.pdbx_strand_id
1 'polypeptide(L)'
;MPSSQEDIAASLAAYRSFIAAQNRRVLDVYVPFIATAEPDELEDDEDLNELRLEALGSLLDTTLADFGVSEPNEVLTCYDELAPKIGADGTYVMHEGSHEEREAKRREYLDEIEKNLKLKSREDVRETISIPEDFRTLAGLVDGVLGYGIPFWRNTTQPAFWWGCRRYLG
;
A
#
# COMPACT_ATOMS: atom_id res chain seq x y z
N MET A 1 25.72 8.67 -10.32
CA MET A 1 24.84 9.10 -11.42
C MET A 1 23.41 8.90 -10.95
N PRO A 2 22.47 9.82 -11.22
CA PRO A 2 21.06 9.59 -10.94
C PRO A 2 20.56 8.36 -11.72
N SER A 3 19.66 7.59 -11.12
CA SER A 3 19.06 6.43 -11.78
C SER A 3 18.18 6.92 -12.93
N SER A 4 18.10 6.18 -14.04
CA SER A 4 17.12 6.54 -15.06
C SER A 4 15.70 6.27 -14.55
N GLN A 5 14.70 6.95 -15.14
CA GLN A 5 13.30 6.68 -14.82
C GLN A 5 12.94 5.20 -15.09
N GLU A 6 13.55 4.59 -16.11
CA GLU A 6 13.38 3.18 -16.44
C GLU A 6 13.96 2.27 -15.36
N ASP A 7 15.14 2.60 -14.81
CA ASP A 7 15.76 1.83 -13.71
C ASP A 7 14.90 1.88 -12.44
N ILE A 8 14.34 3.06 -12.13
CA ILE A 8 13.45 3.26 -10.97
C ILE A 8 12.17 2.45 -11.16
N ALA A 9 11.55 2.52 -12.34
CA ALA A 9 10.34 1.75 -12.66
C ALA A 9 10.60 0.23 -12.61
N ALA A 10 11.72 -0.24 -13.15
CA ALA A 10 12.11 -1.64 -13.12
C ALA A 10 12.36 -2.12 -11.67
N SER A 11 13.04 -1.32 -10.87
CA SER A 11 13.29 -1.62 -9.45
C SER A 11 12.00 -1.67 -8.64
N LEU A 12 11.07 -0.73 -8.91
CA LEU A 12 9.75 -0.71 -8.29
C LEU A 12 8.91 -1.94 -8.69
N ALA A 13 8.95 -2.34 -9.95
CA ALA A 13 8.27 -3.55 -10.42
C ALA A 13 8.82 -4.82 -9.75
N ALA A 14 10.16 -4.93 -9.63
CA ALA A 14 10.81 -6.03 -8.92
C ALA A 14 10.43 -6.04 -7.43
N TYR A 15 10.40 -4.87 -6.79
CA TYR A 15 9.94 -4.71 -5.41
C TYR A 15 8.49 -5.19 -5.24
N ARG A 16 7.59 -4.73 -6.11
CA ARG A 16 6.17 -5.13 -6.10
C ARG A 16 5.99 -6.63 -6.22
N SER A 17 6.67 -7.23 -7.19
CA SER A 17 6.63 -8.68 -7.40
C SER A 17 7.13 -9.44 -6.18
N PHE A 18 8.22 -8.99 -5.57
CA PHE A 18 8.77 -9.62 -4.37
C PHE A 18 7.80 -9.54 -3.18
N ILE A 19 7.27 -8.36 -2.87
CA ILE A 19 6.36 -8.16 -1.74
C ILE A 19 5.04 -8.89 -1.96
N ALA A 20 4.45 -8.78 -3.17
CA ALA A 20 3.23 -9.50 -3.53
C ALA A 20 3.40 -11.01 -3.32
N ALA A 21 4.52 -11.59 -3.74
CA ALA A 21 4.81 -13.01 -3.56
C ALA A 21 4.96 -13.40 -2.08
N GLN A 22 5.61 -12.57 -1.25
CA GLN A 22 5.71 -12.85 0.19
C GLN A 22 4.34 -12.80 0.87
N ASN A 23 3.54 -11.78 0.57
CA ASN A 23 2.23 -11.61 1.17
C ASN A 23 1.25 -12.71 0.70
N ARG A 24 1.34 -13.14 -0.57
CA ARG A 24 0.56 -14.27 -1.10
C ARG A 24 0.81 -15.55 -0.31
N ARG A 25 2.08 -15.87 -0.01
CA ARG A 25 2.43 -17.07 0.79
C ARG A 25 1.80 -17.08 2.17
N VAL A 26 1.58 -15.91 2.76
CA VAL A 26 0.88 -15.79 4.05
C VAL A 26 -0.61 -16.04 3.86
N LEU A 27 -1.21 -15.51 2.79
CA LEU A 27 -2.62 -15.75 2.45
C LEU A 27 -2.89 -17.21 2.05
N ASP A 28 -1.93 -17.91 1.46
CA ASP A 28 -2.03 -19.36 1.17
C ASP A 28 -2.26 -20.18 2.46
N VAL A 29 -1.94 -19.62 3.64
CA VAL A 29 -2.21 -20.24 4.95
C VAL A 29 -3.55 -19.77 5.52
N TYR A 30 -3.79 -18.45 5.54
CA TYR A 30 -4.98 -17.89 6.19
C TYR A 30 -6.28 -18.12 5.41
N VAL A 31 -6.24 -18.05 4.08
CA VAL A 31 -7.45 -18.18 3.25
C VAL A 31 -8.07 -19.57 3.43
N PRO A 32 -7.35 -20.70 3.29
CA PRO A 32 -7.94 -22.02 3.53
C PRO A 32 -8.39 -22.22 4.98
N PHE A 33 -7.63 -21.69 5.94
CA PHE A 33 -7.99 -21.77 7.36
C PHE A 33 -9.32 -21.07 7.64
N ILE A 34 -9.52 -19.86 7.13
CA ILE A 34 -10.77 -19.10 7.31
C ILE A 34 -11.90 -19.72 6.49
N ALA A 35 -11.64 -20.13 5.24
CA ALA A 35 -12.63 -20.75 4.37
C ALA A 35 -13.23 -22.04 4.93
N THR A 36 -12.49 -22.75 5.80
CA THR A 36 -12.93 -24.00 6.44
C THR A 36 -13.30 -23.82 7.91
N ALA A 37 -13.22 -22.60 8.45
CA ALA A 37 -13.54 -22.35 9.84
C ALA A 37 -15.03 -22.59 10.11
N GLU A 38 -15.32 -23.36 11.15
CA GLU A 38 -16.66 -23.61 11.68
C GLU A 38 -16.72 -22.97 13.07
N PRO A 39 -17.33 -21.78 13.22
CA PRO A 39 -17.49 -21.14 14.52
C PRO A 39 -18.38 -21.98 15.45
N ASP A 40 -17.99 -22.04 16.73
CA ASP A 40 -18.66 -22.84 17.76
C ASP A 40 -20.08 -22.31 18.06
N GLU A 41 -20.30 -21.01 17.90
CA GLU A 41 -21.59 -20.32 18.01
C GLU A 41 -21.75 -19.43 16.77
N LEU A 42 -22.81 -19.68 16.01
CA LEU A 42 -23.32 -18.77 14.97
C LEU A 42 -24.66 -18.25 15.48
N GLU A 43 -24.85 -16.93 15.40
CA GLU A 43 -26.19 -16.39 15.59
C GLU A 43 -27.09 -16.90 14.44
N ASP A 44 -28.37 -17.17 14.73
CA ASP A 44 -29.29 -17.85 13.80
C ASP A 44 -29.50 -17.08 12.46
N ASP A 45 -29.12 -15.80 12.42
CA ASP A 45 -29.21 -14.90 11.26
C ASP A 45 -27.86 -14.55 10.60
N GLU A 46 -26.73 -15.05 11.12
CA GLU A 46 -25.41 -14.80 10.52
C GLU A 46 -25.15 -15.70 9.30
N ASP A 47 -24.80 -15.08 8.17
CA ASP A 47 -24.28 -15.80 7.02
C ASP A 47 -22.81 -16.15 7.26
N LEU A 48 -22.52 -17.45 7.39
CA LEU A 48 -21.17 -17.96 7.61
C LEU A 48 -20.17 -17.52 6.52
N ASN A 49 -20.62 -17.38 5.27
CA ASN A 49 -19.75 -16.89 4.20
C ASN A 49 -19.43 -15.41 4.36
N GLU A 50 -20.43 -14.60 4.75
CA GLU A 50 -20.23 -13.18 5.07
C GLU A 50 -19.21 -13.01 6.20
N LEU A 51 -19.36 -13.75 7.31
CA LEU A 51 -18.43 -13.72 8.43
C LEU A 51 -16.98 -14.06 8.02
N ARG A 52 -16.81 -15.05 7.13
CA ARG A 52 -15.50 -15.44 6.60
C ARG A 52 -14.89 -14.35 5.73
N LEU A 53 -15.70 -13.70 4.89
CA LEU A 53 -15.27 -12.57 4.07
C LEU A 53 -14.91 -11.36 4.94
N GLU A 54 -15.67 -11.08 6.01
CA GLU A 54 -15.37 -10.01 6.95
C GLU A 54 -14.07 -10.27 7.72
N ALA A 55 -13.82 -11.52 8.14
CA ALA A 55 -12.56 -11.90 8.78
C ALA A 55 -11.35 -11.70 7.83
N LEU A 56 -11.48 -12.11 6.57
CA LEU A 56 -10.45 -11.87 5.55
C LEU A 56 -10.29 -10.39 5.20
N GLY A 57 -11.39 -9.65 5.08
CA GLY A 57 -11.40 -8.21 4.85
C GLY A 57 -10.69 -7.47 5.97
N SER A 58 -10.95 -7.86 7.22
CA SER A 58 -10.27 -7.33 8.41
C SER A 58 -8.76 -7.58 8.36
N LEU A 59 -8.31 -8.78 7.98
CA LEU A 59 -6.88 -9.07 7.80
C LEU A 59 -6.26 -8.21 6.69
N LEU A 60 -6.99 -8.00 5.60
CA LEU A 60 -6.55 -7.24 4.44
C LEU A 60 -6.78 -5.73 4.55
N ASP A 61 -7.31 -5.26 5.68
CA ASP A 61 -7.66 -3.86 5.94
C ASP A 61 -8.52 -3.27 4.79
N THR A 62 -9.53 -4.03 4.35
CA THR A 62 -10.36 -3.69 3.20
C THR A 62 -11.73 -4.36 3.22
N THR A 63 -12.64 -3.90 2.37
CA THR A 63 -13.92 -4.55 2.10
C THR A 63 -13.82 -5.37 0.82
N LEU A 64 -13.80 -6.69 0.93
CA LEU A 64 -13.59 -7.60 -0.22
C LEU A 64 -14.71 -7.51 -1.27
N ALA A 65 -15.95 -7.24 -0.85
CA ALA A 65 -17.09 -7.07 -1.74
C ALA A 65 -16.92 -5.91 -2.74
N ASP A 66 -16.20 -4.84 -2.36
CA ASP A 66 -15.91 -3.70 -3.25
C ASP A 66 -15.04 -4.10 -4.45
N PHE A 67 -14.36 -5.24 -4.35
CA PHE A 67 -13.55 -5.82 -5.41
C PHE A 67 -14.23 -7.00 -6.12
N GLY A 68 -15.51 -7.25 -5.84
CA GLY A 68 -16.27 -8.35 -6.43
C GLY A 68 -15.86 -9.73 -5.91
N VAL A 69 -15.22 -9.81 -4.74
CA VAL A 69 -14.90 -11.06 -4.07
C VAL A 69 -16.09 -11.49 -3.24
N SER A 70 -16.65 -12.66 -3.58
CA SER A 70 -17.87 -13.22 -2.99
C SER A 70 -17.63 -14.51 -2.21
N GLU A 71 -16.46 -15.12 -2.37
CA GLU A 71 -16.07 -16.34 -1.66
C GLU A 71 -14.62 -16.21 -1.12
N PRO A 72 -14.32 -16.71 0.09
CA PRO A 72 -12.98 -16.63 0.70
C PRO A 72 -11.84 -17.08 -0.22
N ASN A 73 -12.03 -18.18 -0.96
CA ASN A 73 -11.01 -18.75 -1.85
C ASN A 73 -10.75 -17.89 -3.11
N GLU A 74 -11.69 -17.00 -3.48
CA GLU A 74 -11.50 -16.09 -4.60
C GLU A 74 -10.36 -15.10 -4.34
N VAL A 75 -10.06 -14.78 -3.08
CA VAL A 75 -8.93 -13.91 -2.69
C VAL A 75 -7.61 -14.39 -3.30
N LEU A 76 -7.35 -15.71 -3.32
CA LEU A 76 -6.13 -16.26 -3.91
C LEU A 76 -6.18 -16.29 -5.44
N THR A 77 -7.38 -16.42 -6.01
CA THR A 77 -7.59 -16.50 -7.46
C THR A 77 -7.46 -15.11 -8.11
N CYS A 78 -7.99 -14.07 -7.46
CA CYS A 78 -7.91 -12.69 -7.93
C CYS A 78 -6.74 -11.90 -7.30
N TYR A 79 -5.86 -12.54 -6.54
CA TYR A 79 -4.82 -11.87 -5.76
C TYR A 79 -3.97 -10.90 -6.57
N ASP A 80 -3.58 -11.27 -7.80
CA ASP A 80 -2.70 -10.44 -8.61
C ASP A 80 -3.36 -9.12 -9.03
N GLU A 81 -4.70 -9.09 -9.13
CA GLU A 81 -5.48 -7.88 -9.40
C GLU A 81 -5.81 -7.11 -8.12
N LEU A 82 -6.02 -7.81 -7.01
CA LEU A 82 -6.35 -7.25 -5.70
C LEU A 82 -5.15 -6.58 -5.05
N ALA A 83 -3.98 -7.23 -5.09
CA ALA A 83 -2.77 -6.81 -4.40
C ALA A 83 -2.36 -5.35 -4.62
N PRO A 84 -2.33 -4.81 -5.86
CA PRO A 84 -1.99 -3.40 -6.07
C PRO A 84 -3.06 -2.42 -5.52
N LYS A 85 -4.32 -2.84 -5.41
CA LYS A 85 -5.43 -1.99 -4.95
C LYS A 85 -5.44 -1.81 -3.43
N ILE A 86 -5.03 -2.86 -2.71
CA ILE A 86 -4.97 -2.87 -1.23
C ILE A 86 -3.53 -2.67 -0.70
N GLY A 87 -2.60 -2.43 -1.62
CA GLY A 87 -1.17 -2.29 -1.37
C GLY A 87 -0.48 -3.54 -0.81
N ALA A 88 -1.03 -4.74 -1.05
CA ALA A 88 -0.36 -6.00 -0.71
C ALA A 88 0.86 -6.28 -1.61
N ASP A 89 1.06 -5.50 -2.67
CA ASP A 89 2.30 -5.47 -3.46
C ASP A 89 3.38 -4.54 -2.87
N GLY A 90 3.16 -3.95 -1.70
CA GLY A 90 4.12 -3.04 -1.08
C GLY A 90 4.09 -1.63 -1.65
N THR A 91 3.08 -1.26 -2.43
CA THR A 91 2.90 0.11 -2.90
C THR A 91 1.49 0.61 -2.65
N TYR A 92 1.31 1.91 -2.65
CA TYR A 92 -0.01 2.52 -2.59
C TYR A 92 -0.13 3.58 -3.67
N VAL A 93 -1.27 3.60 -4.35
CA VAL A 93 -1.64 4.64 -5.31
C VAL A 93 -3.02 5.12 -4.92
N MET A 94 -3.19 6.41 -4.68
CA MET A 94 -4.51 6.97 -4.45
C MET A 94 -5.30 6.92 -5.75
N HIS A 95 -6.49 6.33 -5.66
CA HIS A 95 -7.45 6.21 -6.75
C HIS A 95 -8.41 7.41 -6.82
N GLU A 96 -8.35 8.32 -5.84
CA GLU A 96 -9.18 9.50 -5.75
C GLU A 96 -8.49 10.74 -6.35
N GLY A 97 -9.29 11.61 -6.96
CA GLY A 97 -8.84 12.85 -7.57
C GLY A 97 -8.25 12.68 -8.98
N SER A 98 -8.20 13.79 -9.70
CA SER A 98 -7.54 13.87 -11.00
C SER A 98 -6.02 13.68 -10.88
N HIS A 99 -5.37 13.36 -12.00
CA HIS A 99 -3.91 13.30 -12.06
C HIS A 99 -3.26 14.62 -11.62
N GLU A 100 -3.80 15.75 -12.08
CA GLU A 100 -3.29 17.08 -11.75
C GLU A 100 -3.39 17.41 -10.26
N GLU A 101 -4.51 17.06 -9.62
CA GLU A 101 -4.68 17.24 -8.17
C GLU A 101 -3.65 16.42 -7.40
N ARG A 102 -3.44 15.15 -7.76
CA ARG A 102 -2.44 14.28 -7.12
C ARG A 102 -1.02 14.83 -7.28
N GLU A 103 -0.67 15.30 -8.48
CA GLU A 103 0.63 15.95 -8.72
C GLU A 103 0.79 17.24 -7.92
N ALA A 104 -0.26 18.05 -7.79
CA ALA A 104 -0.23 19.27 -7.01
C ALA A 104 0.04 18.99 -5.53
N LYS A 105 -0.70 18.06 -4.91
CA LYS A 105 -0.50 17.74 -3.48
C LYS A 105 0.85 17.06 -3.24
N ARG A 106 1.34 16.26 -4.19
CA ARG A 106 2.69 15.68 -4.13
C ARG A 106 3.78 16.75 -4.14
N ARG A 107 3.67 17.75 -5.01
CA ARG A 107 4.61 18.88 -5.03
C ARG A 107 4.59 19.64 -3.71
N GLU A 108 3.41 19.97 -3.20
CA GLU A 108 3.26 20.65 -1.90
C GLU A 108 3.93 19.88 -0.76
N TYR A 109 3.73 18.56 -0.71
CA TYR A 109 4.36 17.69 0.30
C TYR A 109 5.90 17.69 0.20
N LEU A 110 6.44 17.53 -1.02
CA LEU A 110 7.88 17.52 -1.24
C LEU A 110 8.51 18.89 -0.95
N ASP A 111 7.83 19.98 -1.29
CA ASP A 111 8.28 21.35 -1.00
C ASP A 111 8.35 21.58 0.52
N GLU A 112 7.36 21.12 1.28
CA GLU A 112 7.39 21.24 2.75
C GLU A 112 8.47 20.36 3.38
N ILE A 113 8.73 19.15 2.86
CA ILE A 113 9.89 18.33 3.28
C ILE A 113 11.18 19.08 3.00
N GLU A 114 11.38 19.60 1.79
CA GLU A 114 12.63 20.26 1.40
C GLU A 114 12.87 21.52 2.25
N LYS A 115 11.83 22.32 2.49
CA LYS A 115 11.88 23.47 3.40
C LYS A 115 12.29 23.08 4.81
N ASN A 116 11.68 22.03 5.37
CA ASN A 116 12.04 21.55 6.71
C ASN A 116 13.46 20.96 6.76
N LEU A 117 13.88 20.26 5.69
CA LEU A 117 15.23 19.73 5.55
C LEU A 117 16.26 20.85 5.58
N LYS A 118 16.04 21.94 4.83
CA LYS A 118 16.90 23.14 4.85
C LYS A 118 16.93 23.79 6.23
N LEU A 119 15.77 23.96 6.86
CA LEU A 119 15.65 24.57 8.20
C LEU A 119 16.42 23.79 9.28
N LYS A 120 16.38 22.45 9.23
CA LYS A 120 17.01 21.56 10.22
C LYS A 120 18.46 21.21 9.89
N SER A 121 18.91 21.49 8.67
CA SER A 121 20.28 21.21 8.24
C SER A 121 21.29 22.23 8.76
N ARG A 122 22.55 21.80 8.78
CA ARG A 122 23.70 22.67 9.07
C ARG A 122 23.79 23.80 8.04
N GLU A 123 24.29 24.96 8.48
CA GLU A 123 24.36 26.16 7.64
C GLU A 123 25.16 25.97 6.35
N ASP A 124 26.22 25.14 6.39
CA ASP A 124 27.11 24.87 5.26
C ASP A 124 26.46 24.06 4.12
N VAL A 125 25.34 23.39 4.38
CA VAL A 125 24.61 22.60 3.39
C VAL A 125 23.17 23.06 3.19
N ARG A 126 22.69 24.05 3.97
CA ARG A 126 21.30 24.51 3.94
C ARG A 126 20.84 24.98 2.56
N GLU A 127 21.70 25.67 1.81
CA GLU A 127 21.35 26.21 0.50
C GLU A 127 21.50 25.17 -0.64
N THR A 128 22.23 24.08 -0.39
CA THR A 128 22.55 23.08 -1.42
C THR A 128 21.78 21.77 -1.23
N ILE A 129 21.27 21.49 -0.03
CA ILE A 129 20.48 20.30 0.24
C ILE A 129 19.11 20.40 -0.44
N SER A 130 18.77 19.36 -1.17
CA SER A 130 17.49 19.21 -1.86
C SER A 130 17.08 17.74 -1.85
N ILE A 131 15.81 17.48 -2.13
CA ILE A 131 15.36 16.11 -2.33
C ILE A 131 15.98 15.57 -3.63
N PRO A 132 16.63 14.39 -3.61
CA PRO A 132 17.11 13.73 -4.81
C PRO A 132 16.04 13.53 -5.89
N GLU A 133 16.41 13.69 -7.16
CA GLU A 133 15.48 13.56 -8.28
C GLU A 133 14.89 12.16 -8.42
N ASP A 134 15.67 11.13 -8.08
CA ASP A 134 15.23 9.74 -8.03
C ASP A 134 14.01 9.59 -7.10
N PHE A 135 13.94 10.36 -6.01
CA PHE A 135 12.78 10.33 -5.11
C PHE A 135 11.57 11.07 -5.69
N ARG A 136 11.77 12.16 -6.42
CA ARG A 136 10.67 12.82 -7.15
C ARG A 136 10.09 11.89 -8.21
N THR A 137 10.97 11.19 -8.92
CA THR A 137 10.58 10.20 -9.94
C THR A 137 9.79 9.06 -9.33
N LEU A 138 10.29 8.47 -8.23
CA LEU A 138 9.57 7.40 -7.53
C LEU A 138 8.22 7.88 -6.98
N ALA A 139 8.15 9.09 -6.43
CA ALA A 139 6.89 9.67 -5.95
C ALA A 139 5.91 9.89 -7.11
N GLY A 140 6.41 10.13 -8.32
CA GLY A 140 5.64 10.16 -9.56
C GLY A 140 4.92 8.84 -9.88
N LEU A 141 5.51 7.71 -9.48
CA LEU A 141 5.02 6.37 -9.80
C LEU A 141 4.09 5.80 -8.72
N VAL A 142 4.30 6.18 -7.46
CA VAL A 142 3.54 5.69 -6.29
C VAL A 142 3.35 6.77 -5.25
N ASP A 143 2.22 6.72 -4.54
CA ASP A 143 1.90 7.64 -3.45
C ASP A 143 2.36 7.12 -2.08
N GLY A 144 2.84 5.88 -2.01
CA GLY A 144 3.49 5.32 -0.84
C GLY A 144 4.24 4.02 -1.15
N VAL A 145 5.30 3.77 -0.39
CA VAL A 145 6.01 2.49 -0.38
C VAL A 145 5.83 1.84 0.99
N LEU A 146 5.39 0.59 0.98
CA LEU A 146 4.94 -0.20 2.12
C LEU A 146 5.80 -1.46 2.25
N GLY A 147 6.19 -1.79 3.48
CA GLY A 147 6.93 -3.03 3.74
C GLY A 147 6.09 -4.30 3.54
N TYR A 148 6.75 -5.45 3.75
CA TYR A 148 6.09 -6.75 3.76
C TYR A 148 5.16 -6.88 4.96
N GLY A 149 4.16 -7.77 4.83
CA GLY A 149 3.21 -8.09 5.89
C GLY A 149 1.76 -7.93 5.45
N ILE A 150 0.90 -8.62 6.19
CA ILE A 150 -0.56 -8.54 6.04
C ILE A 150 -1.02 -7.10 6.35
N PRO A 151 -1.88 -6.48 5.50
CA PRO A 151 -2.22 -5.07 5.60
C PRO A 151 -2.63 -4.60 7.00
N PHE A 152 -3.47 -5.34 7.73
CA PHE A 152 -3.90 -4.95 9.07
C PHE A 152 -2.73 -4.73 10.05
N TRP A 153 -1.81 -5.69 10.13
CA TRP A 153 -0.64 -5.58 11.01
C TRP A 153 0.41 -4.62 10.48
N ARG A 154 0.61 -4.59 9.18
CA ARG A 154 1.56 -3.68 8.55
C ARG A 154 1.14 -2.22 8.77
N ASN A 155 -0.13 -1.89 8.51
CA ASN A 155 -0.63 -0.52 8.58
C ASN A 155 -0.66 0.02 10.01
N THR A 156 -0.74 -0.87 11.01
CA THR A 156 -0.69 -0.50 12.44
C THR A 156 0.73 -0.36 13.01
N THR A 157 1.72 -1.04 12.42
CA THR A 157 3.07 -1.16 13.03
C THR A 157 4.19 -0.55 12.19
N GLN A 158 3.99 -0.36 10.88
CA GLN A 158 5.02 0.09 9.96
C GLN A 158 4.66 1.47 9.38
N PRO A 159 5.56 2.47 9.49
CA PRO A 159 5.41 3.70 8.75
C PRO A 159 5.62 3.40 7.27
N ALA A 160 4.70 3.85 6.42
CA ALA A 160 4.94 3.83 4.99
C ALA A 160 5.86 4.98 4.59
N PHE A 161 6.75 4.73 3.64
CA PHE A 161 7.62 5.76 3.12
C PHE A 161 6.78 6.72 2.28
N TRP A 162 6.87 8.02 2.61
CA TRP A 162 6.16 9.14 1.97
C TRP A 162 4.65 9.16 2.15
N TRP A 163 4.14 8.42 3.15
CA TRP A 163 2.72 8.38 3.53
C TRP A 163 2.12 9.75 3.88
N GLY A 164 2.95 10.76 4.14
CA GLY A 164 2.50 12.10 4.49
C GLY A 164 1.61 12.71 3.40
N CYS A 165 1.81 12.36 2.13
CA CYS A 165 0.89 12.71 1.03
C CYS A 165 -0.56 12.36 1.37
N ARG A 166 -0.85 11.14 1.85
CA ARG A 166 -2.23 10.69 2.17
C ARG A 166 -2.94 11.60 3.18
N ARG A 167 -2.24 12.12 4.19
CA ARG A 167 -2.82 13.03 5.22
C ARG A 167 -3.02 14.47 4.74
N TYR A 168 -2.34 14.90 3.68
CA TYR A 168 -2.63 16.16 2.97
C TYR A 168 -3.69 15.95 1.87
N LEU A 169 -3.97 14.69 1.51
CA LEU A 169 -4.81 14.30 0.39
C LEU A 169 -6.25 13.92 0.76
N GLY A 170 -6.51 13.52 2.02
CA GLY A 170 -7.85 13.20 2.56
C GLY A 170 -8.30 14.16 3.64
#